data_AF-A0A6I1P125-F1
#
_entry.id   AF-A0A6I1P125-F1
#
_cell.length_a   1.000
_cell.length_b   1.000
_cell.length_c   1.000
_cell.angle_alpha   90.00
_cell.angle_beta   90.00
_cell.angle_gamma   90.00
#
_symmetry.space_group_name_H-M   'P 1'
#
loop_
_entity.id
_entity.type
_entity.pdbx_description
1 polymer ?
#
loop_
_entity_poly.entity_id
_entity_poly.type
_entity_poly.pdbx_seq_one_letter_code
_entity_poly.pdbx_strand_id
1 'polypeptide(L)'
;MSTSPDIKSLIIDLIGHGVLDATLRALLTEQSPSLVVGDIKEALLELQRQGVIIGAGGMWLPGHAEIAECYNPAIVEQLLNPGEFVEVDVDELIAELEAMLVKARSAKS
;
A
#
# COMPACT_ATOMS: atom_id res chain seq x y z
N MET A 1 19.70 10.47 31.83
CA MET A 1 19.81 10.36 30.36
C MET A 1 18.51 9.74 29.88
N SER A 2 17.59 10.54 29.34
CA SER A 2 16.30 10.05 28.86
C SER A 2 16.55 9.37 27.51
N THR A 3 16.64 8.04 27.51
CA THR A 3 16.68 7.26 26.27
C THR A 3 15.33 7.43 25.61
N SER A 4 15.23 8.28 24.59
CA SER A 4 14.08 8.27 23.70
C SER A 4 13.91 6.84 23.20
N PRO A 5 12.74 6.21 23.34
CA PRO A 5 12.53 4.88 22.80
C PRO A 5 12.84 4.92 21.31
N ASP A 6 13.69 3.99 20.84
CA ASP A 6 13.95 3.82 19.42
C ASP A 6 12.60 3.53 18.74
N ILE A 7 12.19 4.40 17.83
CA ILE A 7 10.91 4.33 17.11
C ILE A 7 10.71 2.94 16.47
N LYS A 8 11.80 2.31 16.02
CA LYS A 8 11.76 1.00 15.39
C LYS A 8 11.36 -0.09 16.38
N SER A 9 11.97 -0.10 17.56
CA SER A 9 11.62 -1.04 18.63
C SER A 9 10.16 -0.86 19.05
N LEU A 10 9.71 0.40 19.20
CA LEU A 10 8.32 0.69 19.52
C LEU A 10 7.35 0.18 18.44
N ILE A 11 7.67 0.37 17.16
CA ILE A 11 6.87 -0.14 16.05
C ILE A 11 6.79 -1.68 16.11
N ILE A 12 7.91 -2.36 16.35
CA ILE A 12 7.95 -3.83 16.45
C ILE A 12 7.06 -4.33 17.60
N ASP A 13 7.19 -3.70 18.77
CA ASP A 13 6.40 -4.06 19.96
C ASP A 13 4.90 -3.85 19.74
N LEU A 14 4.52 -2.75 19.06
CA LEU A 14 3.12 -2.42 18.78
C LEU A 14 2.49 -3.30 17.69
N ILE A 15 3.29 -3.86 16.78
CA ILE A 15 2.78 -4.75 15.74
C ILE A 15 2.32 -6.08 16.34
N GLY A 16 3.04 -6.65 17.31
CA GLY A 16 2.65 -7.90 17.98
C GLY A 16 2.39 -9.04 16.99
N HIS A 17 1.13 -9.44 16.82
CA HIS A 17 0.69 -10.43 15.82
C HIS A 17 0.09 -9.83 14.54
N GLY A 18 -0.06 -8.52 14.49
CA GLY A 18 -0.69 -7.78 13.41
C GLY A 18 -1.47 -6.58 13.93
N VAL A 19 -1.36 -5.44 13.25
CA VAL A 19 -2.05 -4.20 13.61
C VAL A 19 -2.46 -3.42 12.36
N LEU A 20 -3.63 -2.79 12.40
CA LEU A 20 -4.06 -1.87 11.35
C LEU A 20 -3.18 -0.61 11.34
N ASP A 21 -2.85 -0.08 10.16
CA ASP A 21 -2.01 1.12 10.04
C ASP A 21 -2.58 2.32 10.83
N ALA A 22 -3.90 2.53 10.77
CA ALA A 22 -4.57 3.59 11.54
C ALA A 22 -4.40 3.40 13.05
N THR A 23 -4.52 2.17 13.54
CA THR A 23 -4.35 1.84 14.96
C THR A 23 -2.90 2.01 15.39
N LEU A 24 -1.94 1.55 14.58
CA LEU A 24 -0.52 1.73 14.85
C LEU A 24 -0.16 3.22 14.95
N ARG A 25 -0.66 4.05 14.02
CA ARG A 25 -0.43 5.51 14.05
C ARG A 25 -1.03 6.17 15.28
N ALA A 26 -2.24 5.77 15.69
CA ALA A 26 -2.86 6.29 16.91
C ALA A 26 -2.02 5.95 18.14
N LEU A 27 -1.61 4.68 18.27
CA LEU A 27 -0.78 4.21 19.40
C LEU A 27 0.59 4.88 19.45
N LEU A 28 1.24 5.09 18.30
CA LEU A 28 2.51 5.82 18.22
C LEU A 28 2.35 7.30 18.63
N THR A 29 1.24 7.92 18.24
CA THR A 29 0.94 9.31 18.60
C THR A 29 0.63 9.45 20.09
N GLU A 30 -0.07 8.49 20.69
CA GLU A 30 -0.35 8.46 22.12
C GLU A 30 0.91 8.26 22.96
N GLN A 31 1.78 7.33 22.57
CA GLN A 31 2.99 7.00 23.34
C GLN A 31 4.13 7.99 23.12
N SER A 32 4.19 8.63 21.96
CA SER A 32 5.22 9.62 21.66
C SER A 32 4.67 10.74 20.75
N PRO A 33 3.96 11.72 21.34
CA PRO A 33 3.27 12.80 20.63
C PRO A 33 4.18 13.73 19.82
N SER A 34 5.50 13.70 20.09
CA SER A 34 6.51 14.47 19.37
C SER A 34 7.00 13.79 18.09
N LEU A 35 6.49 12.61 17.76
CA LEU A 35 6.88 11.90 16.54
C LEU A 35 6.35 12.60 15.29
N VAL A 36 7.26 12.89 14.36
CA VAL A 36 6.91 13.43 13.05
C VAL A 36 6.42 12.29 12.16
N VAL A 37 5.34 12.51 11.42
CA VAL A 37 4.75 11.51 10.50
C VAL A 37 5.77 10.98 9.49
N GLY A 38 6.71 11.82 9.05
CA GLY A 38 7.81 11.43 8.17
C GLY A 38 8.72 10.38 8.79
N ASP A 39 9.11 10.55 10.05
CA ASP A 39 10.01 9.63 10.75
C ASP A 39 9.37 8.25 10.97
N ILE A 40 8.06 8.21 11.24
CA ILE A 40 7.29 6.97 11.32
C ILE A 40 7.31 6.23 9.97
N LYS A 41 7.10 6.96 8.87
CA LYS A 41 7.06 6.36 7.53
C LYS A 41 8.41 5.78 7.13
N GLU A 42 9.50 6.51 7.38
CA GLU A 42 10.86 6.03 7.10
C GLU A 42 11.21 4.81 7.95
N ALA A 43 10.83 4.79 9.23
CA ALA A 43 11.05 3.64 10.10
C ALA A 43 10.29 2.38 9.62
N LEU A 44 9.03 2.53 9.20
CA LEU A 44 8.24 1.44 8.63
C LEU A 44 8.85 0.89 7.35
N LEU A 45 9.28 1.76 6.44
CA LEU A 45 9.93 1.36 5.18
C LEU A 45 11.24 0.62 5.43
N GLU A 46 12.06 1.10 6.37
CA GLU A 46 13.32 0.45 6.70
C GLU A 46 13.10 -0.93 7.33
N LEU A 47 12.15 -1.06 8.26
CA LEU A 47 11.79 -2.34 8.88
C LEU A 47 11.23 -3.34 7.85
N GLN A 48 10.44 -2.85 6.89
CA GLN A 48 9.93 -3.68 5.80
C GLN A 48 11.06 -4.13 4.86
N ARG A 49 11.99 -3.23 4.53
CA ARG A 49 13.18 -3.56 3.71
C ARG A 49 14.07 -4.61 4.38
N GLN A 50 14.16 -4.56 5.71
CA GLN A 50 14.89 -5.54 6.51
C GLN A 50 14.13 -6.87 6.68
N GLY A 51 12.88 -6.96 6.21
CA GLY A 51 12.05 -8.15 6.37
C GLY A 51 11.59 -8.40 7.80
N VAL A 52 11.64 -7.41 8.67
CA VAL A 52 11.21 -7.52 10.08
C VAL A 52 9.68 -7.43 10.19
N ILE A 53 9.06 -6.68 9.27
CA ILE A 53 7.61 -6.47 9.19
C ILE A 53 7.16 -6.53 7.74
N ILE A 54 5.87 -6.76 7.51
CA ILE A 54 5.26 -6.69 6.17
C ILE A 54 4.02 -5.80 6.22
N GLY A 55 3.90 -4.88 5.25
CA GLY A 55 2.70 -4.09 5.03
C GLY A 55 1.81 -4.73 3.97
N ALA A 56 0.61 -5.15 4.33
CA ALA A 56 -0.35 -5.77 3.40
C ALA A 56 -1.78 -5.38 3.75
N GLY A 57 -2.56 -4.93 2.76
CA GLY A 57 -3.99 -4.65 2.93
C GLY A 57 -4.34 -3.59 3.99
N GLY A 58 -3.44 -2.63 4.25
CA GLY A 58 -3.63 -1.62 5.31
C GLY A 58 -3.29 -2.12 6.72
N MET A 59 -2.68 -3.30 6.85
CA MET A 59 -2.16 -3.85 8.09
C MET A 59 -0.64 -3.98 8.04
N TRP A 60 -0.04 -3.90 9.22
CA TRP A 60 1.35 -4.25 9.48
C TRP A 60 1.40 -5.58 10.22
N LEU A 61 2.17 -6.51 9.71
CA LEU A 61 2.35 -7.86 10.23
C LEU A 61 3.82 -8.11 10.55
N PRO A 62 4.14 -9.06 11.44
CA PRO A 62 5.51 -9.54 11.60
C PRO A 62 6.05 -10.12 10.28
N GLY A 63 7.36 -9.99 10.04
CA GLY A 63 8.02 -10.44 8.82
C GLY A 63 7.95 -11.96 8.56
N HIS A 64 7.66 -12.73 9.60
CA HIS A 64 7.46 -14.19 9.52
C HIS A 64 5.99 -14.57 9.36
N ALA A 65 5.07 -13.61 9.24
CA ALA A 65 3.66 -13.91 9.00
C ALA A 65 3.52 -14.52 7.59
N GLU A 66 2.89 -15.70 7.53
CA GLU A 66 2.47 -16.27 6.26
C GLU A 66 1.35 -15.40 5.70
N ILE A 67 1.71 -14.56 4.73
CA ILE A 67 0.71 -13.89 3.91
C ILE A 67 0.20 -14.95 2.96
N ALA A 68 -0.99 -15.48 3.25
CA ALA A 68 -1.76 -16.19 2.24
C ALA A 68 -2.07 -15.18 1.14
N GLU A 69 -1.18 -15.10 0.15
CA GLU A 69 -1.40 -14.31 -1.03
C GLU A 69 -2.58 -14.94 -1.78
N CYS A 70 -3.78 -14.45 -1.48
CA CYS A 70 -4.98 -14.75 -2.25
C CYS A 70 -4.88 -14.03 -3.60
N TYR A 71 -3.86 -14.35 -4.39
CA TYR A 71 -3.76 -13.87 -5.74
C TYR A 71 -4.88 -14.50 -6.56
N ASN A 72 -5.60 -13.66 -7.30
CA ASN A 72 -6.48 -14.15 -8.33
C ASN A 72 -5.60 -14.75 -9.45
N PRO A 73 -5.66 -16.07 -9.69
CA PRO A 73 -4.79 -16.72 -10.68
C PRO A 73 -4.96 -16.12 -12.08
N ALA A 74 -6.16 -15.65 -12.42
CA ALA A 74 -6.43 -15.03 -13.71
C ALA A 74 -5.68 -13.69 -13.88
N ILE A 75 -5.49 -12.93 -12.80
CA ILE A 75 -4.72 -11.67 -12.84
C ILE A 75 -3.23 -11.97 -12.97
N VAL A 76 -2.74 -12.98 -12.24
CA VAL A 76 -1.33 -13.41 -12.33
C VAL A 76 -1.01 -13.92 -13.74
N GLU A 77 -1.90 -14.70 -14.34
CA GLU A 77 -1.73 -15.20 -15.71
C GLU A 77 -1.67 -14.06 -16.73
N GLN A 78 -2.52 -13.03 -16.61
CA GLN A 78 -2.48 -11.85 -17.49
C GLN A 78 -1.20 -11.02 -17.30
N LEU A 79 -0.67 -10.91 -16.08
CA LEU A 79 0.58 -10.20 -15.84
C LEU A 79 1.79 -10.95 -16.41
N LEU A 80 1.81 -12.28 -16.30
CA LEU A 80 2.89 -13.11 -16.81
C LEU A 80 2.82 -13.30 -18.32
N ASN A 81 1.62 -13.29 -18.89
CA ASN A 81 1.36 -13.40 -20.32
C ASN A 81 0.48 -12.23 -20.77
N PRO A 82 1.05 -11.02 -20.94
CA PRO A 82 0.29 -9.80 -21.27
C PRO A 82 -0.38 -9.79 -22.66
N GLY A 83 -0.38 -10.91 -23.38
CA GLY A 83 -0.89 -11.03 -24.74
C GLY A 83 0.06 -10.44 -25.79
N GLU A 84 -0.36 -10.46 -27.05
CA GLU A 84 0.35 -9.73 -28.12
C GLU A 84 0.08 -8.24 -27.99
N PHE A 85 1.13 -7.43 -28.12
CA PHE A 85 0.99 -6.00 -28.25
C PHE A 85 0.35 -5.71 -29.61
N VAL A 86 -0.89 -5.23 -29.59
CA VAL A 86 -1.59 -4.79 -30.79
C VAL A 86 -1.27 -3.32 -31.02
N GLU A 87 -0.87 -2.98 -32.24
CA GLU A 87 -0.74 -1.58 -32.65
C GLU A 87 -2.13 -0.95 -32.69
N VAL A 88 -2.33 0.08 -31.87
CA VAL A 88 -3.60 0.80 -31.76
C VAL A 88 -3.55 2.02 -32.67
N ASP A 89 -4.57 2.20 -33.51
CA ASP A 89 -4.77 3.44 -34.23
C ASP A 89 -5.13 4.56 -33.24
N VAL A 90 -4.23 5.54 -33.14
CA VAL A 90 -4.36 6.66 -32.20
C VAL A 90 -5.61 7.49 -32.51
N ASP A 91 -5.99 7.62 -33.79
CA ASP A 91 -7.15 8.41 -34.19
C ASP A 91 -8.46 7.72 -33.80
N GLU A 92 -8.51 6.39 -33.91
CA GLU A 92 -9.66 5.58 -33.45
C GLU A 92 -9.84 5.68 -31.94
N LEU A 93 -8.74 5.57 -31.18
CA LEU A 93 -8.77 5.68 -29.72
C LEU A 93 -9.24 7.07 -29.26
N ILE A 94 -8.79 8.13 -29.93
CA ILE A 94 -9.23 9.50 -29.64
C ILE A 94 -10.74 9.65 -29.91
N ALA A 95 -11.23 9.13 -31.04
CA ALA A 95 -12.65 9.19 -31.40
C ALA A 95 -13.53 8.44 -30.38
N GLU A 96 -13.11 7.27 -29.90
CA GLU A 96 -13.80 6.53 -28.85
C GLU A 96 -13.85 7.32 -27.53
N LEU A 97 -12.72 7.93 -27.15
CA LEU A 97 -12.63 8.73 -25.93
C LEU A 97 -13.59 9.93 -25.98
N GLU A 98 -13.65 10.62 -27.11
CA GLU A 98 -14.59 11.73 -27.33
C GLU A 98 -16.04 11.27 -27.23
N ALA A 99 -16.39 10.13 -27.83
CA ALA A 99 -17.73 9.57 -27.74
C ALA A 99 -18.12 9.22 -26.29
N MET A 100 -17.19 8.68 -25.50
CA MET A 100 -17.41 8.40 -24.08
C MET A 100 -17.60 9.68 -23.26
N LEU A 101 -16.81 10.73 -23.54
CA LEU A 101 -16.94 12.03 -22.87
C LEU A 101 -18.27 12.71 -23.21
N VAL A 102 -18.74 12.62 -24.46
CA VAL A 102 -20.06 13.14 -24.86
C VAL A 102 -21.17 12.41 -24.10
N LYS A 103 -21.14 11.07 -24.06
CA LYS A 103 -22.12 10.27 -23.29
C LYS A 103 -22.13 10.65 -21.81
N ALA A 104 -20.97 10.80 -21.18
CA ALA A 104 -20.85 11.16 -19.77
C ALA A 104 -21.42 12.57 -19.48
N ARG A 105 -21.22 13.52 -20.39
CA ARG A 105 -21.79 14.88 -20.27
C ARG A 105 -23.31 14.88 -20.46
N SER A 106 -23.81 14.13 -21.44
CA SER A 106 -25.24 13.99 -21.70
C SER A 106 -25.99 13.27 -20.58
N ALA A 107 -25.33 12.37 -19.84
CA ALA A 107 -25.92 11.67 -18.68
C ALA A 107 -26.01 12.54 -17.41
N LYS A 108 -25.38 13.73 -17.40
CA LYS A 108 -25.36 14.66 -16.26
C LYS A 108 -26.30 15.86 -16.43
N SER A 109 -27.01 15.93 -17.57
CA SER A 109 -28.08 16.90 -17.85
C SER A 109 -29.46 16.29 -17.64
#